data_AF-A0A953PK40-F1
#
_entry.id   AF-A0A953PK40-F1
#
_cell.length_a   1.000
_cell.length_b   1.000
_cell.length_c   1.000
_cell.angle_alpha   90.00
_cell.angle_beta   90.00
_cell.angle_gamma   90.00
#
_symmetry.space_group_name_H-M   'P 1'
#
loop_
_entity.id
_entity.type
_entity.pdbx_description
1 polymer ?
#
loop_
_entity_poly.entity_id
_entity_poly.type
_entity_poly.pdbx_seq_one_letter_code
_entity_poly.pdbx_strand_id
1 'polypeptide(L)'
;MTEMACGYAGDRDDAMIAYLYDDGDPAARAGFEAHLAACARCRTEVDALRGVRRQLARWAPPEVNFTVESLTSGVGSDEAATSHQSPATGHRAWWHEIPAWAQVAAALLVLGVSAGVANLDVRYDGNGLSVRTGWATPAPVAARAAQNSEAAAPWRAELTALEQRLRGEIRAVPASAPAPVDVSVPARAAQSSDADLLRRVRALLDESEKRQQRELALRVGEVLRDVNAARQADLRTIDRNVNDMQNRLGVEVLKQRENLNMLMRVSQRQ
;
A
#
# COMPACT_ATOMS: atom_id res chain seq x y z
N MET A 1 15.24 24.33 -12.68
CA MET A 1 13.78 24.25 -12.95
C MET A 1 13.11 25.11 -11.91
N THR A 2 12.66 26.29 -12.32
CA THR A 2 12.12 27.35 -11.46
C THR A 2 10.88 26.88 -10.73
N GLU A 3 10.94 26.82 -9.40
CA GLU A 3 9.76 26.92 -8.55
C GLU A 3 9.08 28.25 -8.90
N MET A 4 8.07 28.19 -9.77
CA MET A 4 7.17 29.31 -9.98
C MET A 4 6.36 29.47 -8.69
N ALA A 5 6.84 30.34 -7.81
CA ALA A 5 6.19 30.68 -6.55
C ALA A 5 4.78 31.20 -6.85
N CYS A 6 3.78 30.50 -6.30
CA CYS A 6 2.39 30.92 -6.36
C CYS A 6 2.19 32.06 -5.34
N GLY A 7 1.83 33.27 -5.80
CA GLY A 7 1.61 34.45 -4.95
C GLY A 7 0.20 34.53 -4.35
N TYR A 8 -0.41 33.40 -3.98
CA TYR A 8 -1.71 33.42 -3.33
C TYR A 8 -1.57 33.98 -1.90
N ALA A 9 -2.40 34.95 -1.53
CA ALA A 9 -2.23 35.72 -0.30
C ALA A 9 -2.62 34.95 0.99
N GLY A 10 -3.34 33.83 0.87
CA GLY A 10 -3.78 32.99 1.99
C GLY A 10 -3.19 31.57 1.93
N ASP A 11 -3.80 30.65 2.69
CA ASP A 11 -3.51 29.23 2.56
C ASP A 11 -4.06 28.72 1.22
N ARG A 12 -3.14 28.46 0.29
CA ARG A 12 -3.46 28.01 -1.07
C ARG A 12 -4.07 26.61 -1.07
N ASP A 13 -3.56 25.73 -0.22
CA ASP A 13 -3.94 24.31 -0.24
C ASP A 13 -5.33 24.15 0.36
N ASP A 14 -5.61 24.86 1.46
CA ASP A 14 -6.94 24.93 2.06
C ASP A 14 -7.97 25.55 1.10
N ALA A 15 -7.65 26.68 0.48
CA ALA A 15 -8.52 27.32 -0.51
C ALA A 15 -8.79 26.42 -1.73
N MET A 16 -7.79 25.64 -2.18
CA MET A 16 -7.94 24.68 -3.27
C MET A 16 -8.85 23.51 -2.88
N ILE A 17 -8.73 22.98 -1.66
CA ILE A 17 -9.61 21.91 -1.17
C ILE A 17 -11.04 22.43 -1.02
N ALA A 18 -11.23 23.56 -0.36
CA ALA A 18 -12.55 24.20 -0.22
C ALA A 18 -13.19 24.47 -1.58
N TYR A 19 -12.41 24.94 -2.56
CA TYR A 19 -12.88 25.15 -3.94
C TYR A 19 -13.29 23.85 -4.64
N LEU A 20 -12.52 22.77 -4.47
CA LEU A 20 -12.83 21.48 -5.07
C LEU A 20 -14.09 20.85 -4.47
N TYR A 21 -14.29 20.95 -3.16
CA TYR A 21 -15.42 20.34 -2.46
C TYR A 21 -16.66 21.24 -2.37
N ASP A 22 -16.58 22.47 -2.91
CA ASP A 22 -17.62 23.49 -2.77
C ASP A 22 -17.93 23.86 -1.30
N ASP A 23 -16.95 23.69 -0.41
CA ASP A 23 -17.04 23.84 1.07
C ASP A 23 -16.63 25.25 1.57
N GLY A 24 -16.71 26.29 0.72
CA GLY A 24 -16.27 27.65 1.06
C GLY A 24 -17.36 28.73 0.90
N ASP A 25 -17.18 29.87 1.58
CA ASP A 25 -18.01 31.06 1.36
C ASP A 25 -17.94 31.50 -0.12
N PRO A 26 -19.05 31.88 -0.78
CA PRO A 26 -19.04 32.40 -2.16
C PRO A 26 -18.03 33.52 -2.41
N ALA A 27 -17.74 34.38 -1.42
CA ALA A 27 -16.72 35.42 -1.55
C ALA A 27 -15.30 34.84 -1.63
N ALA A 28 -15.00 33.84 -0.80
CA ALA A 28 -13.72 33.13 -0.84
C ALA A 28 -13.54 32.35 -2.15
N ARG A 29 -14.63 31.73 -2.63
CA ARG A 29 -14.66 31.05 -3.93
C ARG A 29 -14.33 32.00 -5.07
N ALA A 30 -14.99 33.15 -5.14
CA ALA A 30 -14.75 34.15 -6.20
C ALA A 30 -13.30 34.67 -6.17
N GLY A 31 -12.73 34.89 -4.98
CA GLY A 31 -11.32 35.27 -4.82
C GLY A 31 -10.35 34.21 -5.34
N PHE A 32 -10.61 32.93 -5.04
CA PHE A 32 -9.79 31.84 -5.55
C PHE A 32 -9.97 31.63 -7.07
N GLU A 33 -11.18 31.80 -7.61
CA GLU A 33 -11.43 31.77 -9.06
C GLU A 33 -10.69 32.88 -9.81
N ALA A 34 -10.65 34.09 -9.25
CA ALA A 34 -9.85 35.19 -9.79
C ALA A 34 -8.34 34.84 -9.79
N HIS A 35 -7.87 34.17 -8.74
CA HIS A 35 -6.49 33.66 -8.69
C HIS A 35 -6.25 32.56 -9.74
N LEU A 36 -7.19 31.63 -9.93
CA LEU A 36 -7.10 30.60 -10.97
C LEU A 36 -7.04 31.21 -12.37
N ALA A 37 -7.69 32.34 -12.64
CA ALA A 37 -7.58 33.03 -13.92
C ALA A 37 -6.13 33.53 -14.17
N ALA A 38 -5.43 33.98 -13.13
CA ALA A 38 -4.08 34.53 -13.23
C ALA A 38 -2.94 33.48 -13.07
N CYS A 39 -3.18 32.38 -12.35
CA CYS A 39 -2.14 31.42 -11.96
C CYS A 39 -2.24 30.09 -12.73
N ALA A 40 -1.36 29.87 -13.70
CA ALA A 40 -1.33 28.63 -14.48
C ALA A 40 -1.05 27.38 -13.64
N ARG A 41 -0.19 27.51 -12.62
CA ARG A 41 0.14 26.40 -11.70
C ARG A 41 -1.09 25.89 -10.95
N CYS A 42 -1.83 26.79 -10.31
CA CYS A 42 -3.03 26.41 -9.57
C CYS A 42 -4.11 25.81 -10.49
N ARG A 43 -4.23 26.28 -11.75
CA ARG A 43 -5.12 25.62 -12.73
C ARG A 43 -4.69 24.19 -13.01
N THR A 44 -3.41 23.96 -13.30
CA THR A 44 -2.89 22.61 -13.57
C THR A 44 -3.13 21.66 -12.39
N GLU A 45 -2.90 22.12 -11.16
CA GLU A 45 -3.13 21.32 -9.96
C GLU A 45 -4.62 21.00 -9.76
N VAL A 46 -5.51 21.99 -9.90
CA VAL A 46 -6.97 21.79 -9.81
C VAL A 46 -7.47 20.83 -10.91
N ASP A 47 -6.98 20.95 -12.13
CA ASP A 47 -7.36 20.08 -13.24
C ASP A 47 -6.88 18.64 -13.04
N ALA A 48 -5.67 18.46 -12.49
CA ALA A 48 -5.15 17.15 -12.12
C ALA A 48 -6.03 16.47 -11.05
N LEU A 49 -6.39 17.20 -9.99
CA LEU A 49 -7.26 16.69 -8.91
C LEU A 49 -8.67 16.37 -9.40
N ARG A 50 -9.26 17.21 -10.27
CA ARG A 50 -10.53 16.91 -10.94
C ARG A 50 -10.43 15.67 -11.83
N GLY A 51 -9.28 15.45 -12.47
CA GLY A 51 -8.96 14.24 -13.22
C GLY A 51 -9.07 12.98 -12.36
N VAL A 52 -8.42 12.97 -11.20
CA VAL A 52 -8.49 11.87 -10.23
C VAL A 52 -9.93 11.62 -9.80
N ARG A 53 -10.70 12.68 -9.50
CA ARG A 53 -12.10 12.55 -9.12
C ARG A 53 -12.97 11.91 -10.20
N ARG A 54 -12.77 12.28 -11.47
CA ARG A 54 -13.45 11.63 -12.60
C ARG A 54 -13.07 10.15 -12.73
N GLN A 55 -11.82 9.80 -12.45
CA GLN A 55 -11.37 8.41 -12.48
C GLN A 55 -12.01 7.60 -11.35
N LEU A 56 -12.06 8.15 -10.13
CA LEU A 56 -12.72 7.54 -8.98
C LEU A 56 -14.24 7.43 -9.18
N ALA A 57 -14.89 8.42 -9.82
CA ALA A 57 -16.31 8.36 -10.12
C ALA A 57 -16.68 7.24 -11.11
N ARG A 58 -15.72 6.80 -11.94
CA ARG A 58 -15.89 5.64 -12.84
C ARG A 58 -15.56 4.31 -12.17
N TRP A 59 -14.96 4.36 -10.98
CA TRP A 59 -14.68 3.16 -10.23
C TRP A 59 -15.99 2.62 -9.67
N ALA A 60 -16.51 1.58 -10.33
CA ALA A 60 -17.56 0.77 -9.77
C ALA A 60 -16.91 -0.18 -8.76
N PRO A 61 -17.22 -0.09 -7.46
CA PRO A 61 -16.77 -1.09 -6.51
C PRO A 61 -17.27 -2.46 -6.99
N PRO A 62 -16.44 -3.52 -6.96
CA PRO A 62 -16.91 -4.85 -7.29
C PRO A 62 -18.06 -5.19 -6.34
N GLU A 63 -19.19 -5.62 -6.89
CA GLU A 63 -20.34 -6.04 -6.09
C GLU A 63 -19.89 -7.21 -5.21
N VAL A 64 -19.62 -6.88 -3.96
CA VAL A 64 -19.50 -7.84 -2.90
C VAL A 64 -20.91 -8.34 -2.67
N ASN A 65 -21.19 -9.54 -3.18
CA ASN A 65 -22.40 -10.30 -2.86
C ASN A 65 -22.40 -10.57 -1.35
N PHE A 66 -22.76 -9.56 -0.55
CA PHE A 66 -23.26 -9.79 0.78
C PHE A 66 -24.64 -10.40 0.57
N THR A 67 -24.70 -11.73 0.52
CA THR A 67 -25.91 -12.46 0.87
C THR A 67 -26.18 -12.17 2.34
N VAL A 68 -26.70 -10.98 2.62
CA VAL A 68 -27.49 -10.74 3.81
C VAL A 68 -28.78 -11.47 3.49
N GLU A 69 -28.83 -12.73 3.88
CA GLU A 69 -30.05 -13.50 4.00
C GLU A 69 -30.88 -12.79 5.08
N SER A 70 -31.51 -11.69 4.67
CA SER A 70 -32.38 -10.89 5.48
C SER A 70 -33.55 -11.77 5.84
N LEU A 71 -33.71 -11.95 7.15
CA LEU A 71 -34.82 -12.56 7.88
C LEU A 71 -36.13 -11.79 7.64
N THR A 72 -36.52 -11.62 6.39
CA THR A 72 -37.75 -10.95 5.96
C THR A 72 -38.38 -11.76 4.84
N SER A 73 -38.82 -12.96 5.17
CA SER A 73 -39.88 -13.66 4.43
C SER A 73 -40.57 -14.62 5.39
N GLY A 74 -41.72 -14.17 5.89
CA GLY A 74 -42.54 -14.92 6.84
C GLY A 74 -43.91 -14.30 7.11
N VAL A 75 -44.49 -13.57 6.14
CA VAL A 75 -45.95 -13.39 6.03
C VAL A 75 -46.28 -13.49 4.53
N GLY A 76 -47.31 -14.28 4.22
CA GLY A 76 -47.66 -14.83 2.89
C GLY A 76 -47.92 -13.80 1.78
N SER A 77 -48.20 -14.18 0.54
CA SER A 77 -48.76 -15.42 0.00
C SER A 77 -48.48 -15.48 -1.51
N ASP A 78 -48.42 -16.70 -2.07
CA ASP A 78 -48.78 -17.13 -3.43
C ASP A 78 -48.56 -16.18 -4.63
N GLU A 79 -47.70 -16.59 -5.60
CA GLU A 79 -48.16 -17.00 -6.95
C GLU A 79 -46.98 -17.48 -7.86
N ALA A 80 -47.18 -18.69 -8.40
CA ALA A 80 -46.72 -19.29 -9.67
C ALA A 80 -45.35 -18.91 -10.33
N ALA A 81 -44.49 -19.94 -10.37
CA ALA A 81 -43.81 -20.50 -11.56
C ALA A 81 -43.18 -19.57 -12.62
N THR A 82 -41.84 -19.59 -12.69
CA THR A 82 -41.13 -19.82 -13.97
C THR A 82 -39.71 -20.33 -13.70
N SER A 83 -39.45 -21.53 -14.18
CA SER A 83 -38.19 -22.25 -14.14
C SER A 83 -37.16 -21.62 -15.08
N HIS A 84 -36.09 -21.05 -14.54
CA HIS A 84 -34.85 -20.79 -15.27
C HIS A 84 -33.69 -21.50 -14.57
N GLN A 85 -33.35 -22.68 -15.08
CA GLN A 85 -32.08 -23.36 -14.80
C GLN A 85 -30.93 -22.50 -15.34
N SER A 86 -30.05 -22.02 -14.46
CA SER A 86 -28.77 -21.41 -14.86
C SER A 86 -27.67 -22.48 -14.88
N PRO A 87 -26.79 -22.48 -15.90
CA PRO A 87 -25.72 -23.45 -16.01
C PRO A 87 -24.58 -23.06 -15.06
N ALA A 88 -24.30 -23.93 -14.08
CA ALA A 88 -23.03 -23.92 -13.37
C ALA A 88 -21.96 -24.57 -14.25
N THR A 89 -21.08 -23.78 -14.86
CA THR A 89 -19.75 -24.20 -15.36
C THR A 89 -18.94 -22.96 -15.76
N GLY A 90 -17.81 -22.70 -15.09
CA GLY A 90 -16.87 -21.65 -15.56
C GLY A 90 -15.89 -21.02 -14.58
N HIS A 91 -15.79 -21.45 -13.32
CA HIS A 91 -14.94 -20.79 -12.30
C HIS A 91 -13.42 -21.03 -12.40
N ARG A 92 -12.86 -21.33 -13.59
CA ARG A 92 -11.40 -21.58 -13.72
C ARG A 92 -10.65 -20.79 -14.78
N ALA A 93 -11.32 -20.01 -15.63
CA ALA A 93 -10.66 -19.34 -16.76
C ALA A 93 -10.22 -17.88 -16.50
N TRP A 94 -10.68 -17.22 -15.44
CA TRP A 94 -10.58 -15.75 -15.31
C TRP A 94 -9.22 -15.22 -14.78
N TRP A 95 -8.36 -16.06 -14.18
CA TRP A 95 -7.09 -15.58 -13.62
C TRP A 95 -5.97 -15.40 -14.67
N HIS A 96 -6.17 -15.84 -15.92
CA HIS A 96 -5.12 -15.83 -16.95
C HIS A 96 -5.17 -14.67 -17.94
N GLU A 97 -6.12 -13.74 -17.79
CA GLU A 97 -6.28 -12.59 -18.71
C GLU A 97 -6.04 -11.24 -18.02
N ILE A 98 -4.98 -11.14 -17.22
CA ILE A 98 -4.49 -9.84 -16.75
C ILE A 98 -3.26 -9.47 -17.58
N PRO A 99 -3.32 -8.40 -18.42
CA PRO A 99 -2.18 -7.99 -19.23
C PRO A 99 -1.04 -7.44 -18.35
N ALA A 100 0.20 -7.76 -18.71
CA ALA A 100 1.39 -7.52 -17.88
C ALA A 100 1.57 -6.06 -17.42
N TRP A 101 1.06 -5.08 -18.17
CA TRP A 101 1.12 -3.67 -17.79
C TRP A 101 0.25 -3.35 -16.56
N ALA A 102 -0.87 -4.05 -16.37
CA ALA A 102 -1.76 -3.87 -15.22
C ALA A 102 -1.15 -4.46 -13.94
N GLN A 103 -0.34 -5.52 -14.07
CA GLN A 103 0.40 -6.10 -12.94
C GLN A 103 1.51 -5.16 -12.43
N VAL A 104 2.20 -4.45 -13.34
CA VAL A 104 3.22 -3.46 -12.96
C VAL A 104 2.59 -2.25 -12.27
N ALA A 105 1.46 -1.75 -12.78
CA ALA A 105 0.74 -0.64 -12.16
C ALA A 105 0.23 -1.00 -10.75
N ALA A 106 -0.33 -2.20 -10.57
CA ALA A 106 -0.77 -2.68 -9.28
C ALA A 106 0.40 -2.87 -8.29
N ALA A 107 1.54 -3.41 -8.75
CA ALA A 107 2.72 -3.55 -7.91
C ALA A 107 3.27 -2.19 -7.44
N LEU A 108 3.31 -1.20 -8.33
CA LEU A 108 3.75 0.16 -7.97
C LEU A 108 2.77 0.85 -7.01
N LEU A 109 1.46 0.63 -7.15
CA LEU A 109 0.45 1.16 -6.23
C LEU A 109 0.52 0.49 -4.84
N VAL A 110 0.69 -0.82 -4.78
CA VAL A 110 0.85 -1.54 -3.50
C VAL A 110 2.14 -1.13 -2.80
N LEU A 111 3.24 -0.95 -3.54
CA LEU A 111 4.51 -0.46 -2.99
C LEU A 111 4.43 1.03 -2.58
N GLY A 112 3.72 1.86 -3.34
CA GLY A 112 3.52 3.28 -3.01
C GLY A 112 2.62 3.49 -1.78
N VAL A 113 1.53 2.73 -1.66
CA VAL A 113 0.61 2.81 -0.51
C VAL A 113 1.25 2.22 0.74
N SER A 114 2.01 1.13 0.63
CA SER A 114 2.76 0.58 1.78
C SER A 114 3.93 1.47 2.23
N ALA A 115 4.60 2.18 1.32
CA ALA A 115 5.61 3.19 1.67
C ALA A 115 5.00 4.43 2.37
N GLY A 116 3.78 4.83 1.98
CA GLY A 116 3.05 5.94 2.59
C GLY A 116 2.59 5.65 4.03
N VAL A 117 2.19 4.41 4.33
CA VAL A 117 1.80 4.01 5.69
C VAL A 117 3.02 3.80 6.61
N ALA A 118 4.22 3.60 6.05
CA ALA A 118 5.45 3.32 6.80
C ALA A 118 6.38 4.54 7.05
N ASN A 119 6.03 5.75 6.57
CA ASN A 119 6.87 6.96 6.66
C ASN A 119 8.31 6.68 6.14
N LEU A 120 8.38 6.26 4.87
CA LEU A 120 9.61 5.85 4.20
C LEU A 120 10.13 7.00 3.30
N ASP A 121 11.14 7.75 3.76
CA ASP A 121 11.80 8.81 2.97
C ASP A 121 13.00 8.21 2.22
N VAL A 122 12.92 8.16 0.89
CA VAL A 122 14.05 7.77 0.03
C VAL A 122 14.63 9.03 -0.59
N ARG A 123 15.83 9.42 -0.16
CA ARG A 123 16.59 10.52 -0.75
C ARG A 123 17.83 9.99 -1.44
N TYR A 124 17.97 10.33 -2.71
CA TYR A 124 19.17 10.08 -3.49
C TYR A 124 19.89 11.42 -3.70
N ASP A 125 21.07 11.57 -3.10
CA ASP A 125 21.90 12.76 -3.22
C ASP A 125 23.31 12.39 -3.73
N GLY A 126 24.19 13.39 -3.85
CA GLY A 126 25.56 13.20 -4.34
C GLY A 126 26.43 12.26 -3.48
N ASN A 127 25.98 11.90 -2.29
CA ASN A 127 26.64 10.97 -1.36
C ASN A 127 25.99 9.57 -1.33
N GLY A 128 24.92 9.33 -2.11
CA GLY A 128 24.31 8.01 -2.30
C GLY A 128 22.82 7.92 -1.96
N LEU A 129 22.31 6.69 -1.92
CA LEU A 129 20.91 6.38 -1.60
C LEU A 129 20.72 6.29 -0.08
N SER A 130 19.91 7.18 0.47
CA SER A 130 19.46 7.12 1.87
C SER A 130 17.98 6.72 1.92
N VAL A 131 17.68 5.67 2.67
CA VAL A 131 16.31 5.19 2.95
C VAL A 131 16.06 5.31 4.44
N ARG A 132 15.09 6.14 4.84
CA ARG A 132 14.70 6.37 6.24
C ARG A 132 13.31 5.79 6.46
N THR A 133 13.16 4.89 7.43
CA THR A 133 11.87 4.31 7.83
C THR A 133 11.57 4.62 9.29
N GLY A 134 10.37 5.12 9.59
CA GLY A 134 9.81 5.06 10.95
C GLY A 134 10.11 6.21 11.93
N TRP A 135 9.19 6.36 12.88
CA TRP A 135 9.03 7.46 13.82
C TRP A 135 9.96 7.29 15.03
N ALA A 136 11.24 7.61 14.87
CA ALA A 136 12.16 7.70 15.98
C ALA A 136 12.45 9.17 16.30
N THR A 137 12.04 9.62 17.49
CA THR A 137 12.55 10.83 18.13
C THR A 137 14.09 10.81 18.05
N PRO A 138 14.77 11.89 17.64
CA PRO A 138 16.21 11.87 17.49
C PRO A 138 16.89 11.72 18.86
N ALA A 139 17.21 10.49 19.24
CA ALA A 139 18.20 10.21 20.28
C ALA A 139 19.59 10.47 19.69
N PRO A 140 20.54 11.05 20.45
CA PRO A 140 21.88 11.36 19.94
C PRO A 140 22.64 10.08 19.59
N VAL A 141 22.57 9.69 18.32
CA VAL A 141 23.22 8.50 17.74
C VAL A 141 24.75 8.62 17.76
N ALA A 142 25.28 9.82 17.99
CA ALA A 142 26.72 10.08 18.09
C ALA A 142 27.38 9.33 19.26
N ALA A 143 26.67 9.07 20.36
CA ALA A 143 27.23 8.39 21.53
C ALA A 143 27.17 6.85 21.45
N ARG A 144 26.23 6.27 20.69
CA ARG A 144 26.09 4.81 20.52
C ARG A 144 26.91 4.26 19.34
N ALA A 145 27.19 5.08 18.32
CA ALA A 145 28.05 4.69 17.21
C ALA A 145 29.53 4.55 17.61
N ALA A 146 29.99 5.33 18.59
CA ALA A 146 31.34 5.20 19.15
C ALA A 146 31.54 3.88 19.93
N GLN A 147 30.51 3.43 20.64
CA GLN A 147 30.58 2.22 21.49
C GLN A 147 30.47 0.91 20.69
N ASN A 148 29.82 0.92 19.52
CA ASN A 148 29.75 -0.25 18.61
C ASN A 148 30.91 -0.32 17.59
N SER A 149 31.76 0.71 17.51
CA SER A 149 32.91 0.72 16.60
C SER A 149 34.12 -0.02 17.17
N GLU A 150 34.24 -0.15 18.49
CA GLU A 150 35.27 -0.98 19.14
C GLU A 150 34.94 -2.48 19.13
N ALA A 151 33.66 -2.85 19.02
CA ALA A 151 33.23 -4.22 18.76
C ALA A 151 33.18 -4.51 17.24
N ALA A 152 34.22 -4.12 16.51
CA ALA A 152 34.40 -4.43 15.09
C ALA A 152 34.49 -5.95 14.92
N ALA A 153 33.33 -6.52 14.66
CA ALA A 153 33.05 -7.93 14.70
C ALA A 153 33.89 -8.77 13.70
N PRO A 154 34.16 -10.05 14.04
CA PRO A 154 35.06 -10.95 13.30
C PRO A 154 34.70 -11.10 11.81
N TRP A 155 33.45 -10.86 11.43
CA TRP A 155 32.98 -10.90 10.05
C TRP A 155 33.68 -9.87 9.13
N ARG A 156 34.20 -8.75 9.67
CA ARG A 156 34.99 -7.78 8.87
C ARG A 156 36.35 -8.35 8.48
N ALA A 157 36.99 -9.08 9.38
CA ALA A 157 38.24 -9.79 9.08
C ALA A 157 37.99 -10.91 8.05
N GLU A 158 36.88 -11.64 8.20
CA GLU A 158 36.47 -12.69 7.24
C GLU A 158 36.21 -12.12 5.84
N LEU A 159 35.55 -10.96 5.73
CA LEU A 159 35.35 -10.28 4.44
C LEU A 159 36.67 -9.86 3.79
N THR A 160 37.61 -9.30 4.55
CA THR A 160 38.92 -8.92 4.00
C THR A 160 39.74 -10.12 3.57
N ALA A 161 39.66 -11.24 4.29
CA ALA A 161 40.32 -12.48 3.91
C ALA A 161 39.70 -13.07 2.63
N LEU A 162 38.38 -12.99 2.49
CA LEU A 162 37.66 -13.45 1.29
C LEU A 162 38.00 -12.58 0.07
N GLU A 163 38.07 -11.25 0.24
CA GLU A 163 38.46 -10.30 -0.80
C GLU A 163 39.90 -10.54 -1.29
N GLN A 164 40.82 -10.82 -0.36
CA GLN A 164 42.21 -11.15 -0.69
C GLN A 164 42.32 -12.47 -1.44
N ARG A 165 41.55 -13.49 -1.04
CA ARG A 165 41.50 -14.78 -1.73
C ARG A 165 40.96 -14.65 -3.15
N LEU A 166 39.88 -13.89 -3.35
CA LEU A 166 39.31 -13.61 -4.67
C LEU A 166 40.29 -12.86 -5.58
N ARG A 167 41.00 -11.84 -5.06
CA ARG A 167 42.05 -11.15 -5.83
C ARG A 167 43.22 -12.07 -6.18
N GLY A 168 43.56 -13.00 -5.29
CA GLY A 168 44.55 -14.04 -5.54
C GLY A 168 44.13 -14.97 -6.67
N GLU A 169 42.89 -15.47 -6.63
CA GLU A 169 42.33 -16.33 -7.68
C GLU A 169 42.21 -15.61 -9.03
N ILE A 170 41.79 -14.34 -9.06
CA ILE A 170 41.71 -13.53 -10.29
C ILE A 170 43.09 -13.28 -10.92
N ARG A 171 44.14 -13.08 -10.10
CA ARG A 171 45.53 -12.95 -10.61
C ARG A 171 46.17 -14.28 -10.95
N ALA A 172 45.75 -15.36 -10.30
CA ALA A 172 46.24 -16.71 -10.55
C ALA A 172 45.62 -17.35 -11.79
N VAL A 173 44.54 -16.78 -12.36
CA VAL A 173 44.16 -17.01 -13.75
C VAL A 173 45.26 -16.38 -14.61
N PRO A 174 46.18 -17.17 -15.21
CA PRO A 174 47.28 -16.60 -15.93
C PRO A 174 46.73 -15.93 -17.17
N ALA A 175 47.20 -14.70 -17.42
CA ALA A 175 47.44 -14.25 -18.78
C ALA A 175 48.47 -15.23 -19.39
N SER A 176 47.99 -16.37 -19.87
CA SER A 176 48.73 -17.23 -20.76
C SER A 176 48.96 -16.43 -22.04
N ALA A 177 50.08 -15.72 -22.09
CA ALA A 177 50.64 -15.22 -23.33
C ALA A 177 50.70 -16.39 -24.34
N PRO A 178 50.27 -16.20 -25.59
CA PRO A 178 50.20 -17.28 -26.55
C PRO A 178 51.62 -17.66 -26.97
N ALA A 179 52.15 -18.75 -26.41
CA ALA A 179 53.08 -19.57 -27.17
C ALA A 179 52.28 -20.25 -28.30
N PRO A 180 52.80 -20.37 -29.54
CA PRO A 180 52.10 -21.04 -30.62
C PRO A 180 52.14 -22.54 -30.35
N VAL A 181 51.23 -22.98 -29.49
CA VAL A 181 50.91 -24.39 -29.30
C VAL A 181 49.65 -24.64 -30.11
N ASP A 182 49.80 -25.43 -31.16
CA ASP A 182 48.71 -25.96 -31.95
C ASP A 182 47.83 -26.83 -31.04
N VAL A 183 46.85 -26.18 -30.41
CA VAL A 183 45.92 -26.78 -29.48
C VAL A 183 44.53 -26.38 -29.93
N SER A 184 44.08 -27.10 -30.96
CA SER A 184 42.67 -27.26 -31.28
C SER A 184 41.99 -28.06 -30.16
N VAL A 185 41.90 -27.50 -28.95
CA VAL A 185 40.93 -27.96 -27.96
C VAL A 185 39.55 -27.55 -28.50
N PRO A 186 38.59 -28.48 -28.65
CA PRO A 186 37.31 -28.12 -29.23
C PRO A 186 36.63 -27.14 -28.28
N ALA A 187 36.40 -25.92 -28.75
CA ALA A 187 35.61 -24.88 -28.07
C ALA A 187 34.26 -25.42 -27.53
N ARG A 188 33.79 -26.54 -28.10
CA ARG A 188 32.62 -27.30 -27.69
C ARG A 188 32.68 -27.87 -26.26
N ALA A 189 33.86 -28.25 -25.74
CA ALA A 189 34.00 -28.82 -24.39
C ALA A 189 33.95 -27.76 -23.28
N ALA A 190 34.51 -26.57 -23.54
CA ALA A 190 34.41 -25.43 -22.62
C ALA A 190 32.99 -24.81 -22.65
N GLN A 191 32.33 -24.80 -23.82
CA GLN A 191 30.94 -24.37 -23.93
C GLN A 191 29.95 -25.36 -23.29
N SER A 192 30.25 -26.67 -23.29
CA SER A 192 29.40 -27.66 -22.62
C SER A 192 29.48 -27.57 -21.09
N SER A 193 30.68 -27.34 -20.51
CA SER A 193 30.82 -27.20 -19.07
C SER A 193 30.10 -25.96 -18.52
N ASP A 194 30.16 -24.84 -19.24
CA ASP A 194 29.45 -23.62 -18.89
C ASP A 194 27.92 -23.79 -19.00
N ALA A 195 27.46 -24.50 -20.04
CA ALA A 195 26.04 -24.87 -20.18
C ALA A 195 25.52 -25.79 -19.06
N ASP A 196 26.36 -26.68 -18.54
CA ASP A 196 26.02 -27.55 -17.41
C ASP A 196 25.98 -26.79 -16.09
N LEU A 197 26.90 -25.83 -15.87
CA LEU A 197 26.88 -24.94 -14.71
C LEU A 197 25.63 -24.08 -14.69
N LEU A 198 25.26 -23.45 -15.82
CA LEU A 198 24.03 -22.67 -15.93
C LEU A 198 22.79 -23.52 -15.66
N ARG A 199 22.76 -24.78 -16.12
CA ARG A 199 21.67 -25.73 -15.83
C ARG A 199 21.57 -26.00 -14.33
N ARG A 200 22.70 -26.17 -13.65
CA ARG A 200 22.76 -26.42 -12.21
C ARG A 200 22.37 -25.18 -11.38
N VAL A 201 22.79 -23.99 -11.79
CA VAL A 201 22.38 -22.73 -11.15
C VAL A 201 20.88 -22.52 -11.28
N ARG A 202 20.29 -22.74 -12.47
CA ARG A 202 18.83 -22.68 -12.66
C ARG A 202 18.10 -23.66 -11.75
N ALA A 203 18.58 -24.90 -11.66
CA ALA A 203 17.99 -25.89 -10.76
C ALA A 203 18.06 -25.49 -9.27
N LEU A 204 19.16 -24.87 -8.83
CA LEU A 204 19.30 -24.35 -7.47
C LEU A 204 18.41 -23.13 -7.22
N LEU A 205 18.27 -22.25 -8.21
CA LEU A 205 17.37 -21.09 -8.13
C LEU A 205 15.91 -21.55 -8.01
N ASP A 206 15.46 -22.48 -8.86
CA ASP A 206 14.09 -23.03 -8.80
C ASP A 206 13.80 -23.69 -7.44
N GLU A 207 14.77 -24.42 -6.89
CA GLU A 207 14.66 -25.04 -5.56
C GLU A 207 14.61 -23.98 -4.44
N SER A 208 15.42 -22.92 -4.54
CA SER A 208 15.43 -21.82 -3.58
C SER A 208 14.12 -21.01 -3.64
N GLU A 209 13.59 -20.76 -4.83
CA GLU A 209 12.34 -20.04 -5.04
C GLU A 209 11.16 -20.85 -4.47
N LYS A 210 11.13 -22.16 -4.69
CA LYS A 210 10.11 -23.04 -4.09
C LYS A 210 10.15 -23.02 -2.56
N ARG A 211 11.34 -22.94 -1.95
CA ARG A 211 11.46 -22.81 -0.49
C ARG A 211 10.95 -21.45 -0.01
N GLN A 212 11.35 -20.37 -0.70
CA GLN A 212 10.88 -19.01 -0.39
C GLN A 212 9.36 -18.88 -0.56
N GLN A 213 8.77 -19.46 -1.60
CA GLN A 213 7.32 -19.46 -1.82
C GLN A 213 6.56 -20.18 -0.69
N ARG A 214 7.10 -21.30 -0.17
CA ARG A 214 6.48 -22.03 0.95
C ARG A 214 6.54 -21.24 2.25
N GLU A 215 7.67 -20.63 2.55
CA GLU A 215 7.80 -19.78 3.75
C GLU A 215 6.91 -18.53 3.65
N LEU A 216 6.87 -17.89 2.47
CA LEU A 216 6.00 -16.75 2.22
C LEU A 216 4.53 -17.13 2.38
N ALA A 217 4.09 -18.26 1.83
CA ALA A 217 2.70 -18.71 1.95
C ALA A 217 2.29 -18.93 3.43
N LEU A 218 3.19 -19.48 4.25
CA LEU A 218 2.95 -19.65 5.68
C LEU A 218 2.86 -18.30 6.40
N ARG A 219 3.78 -17.36 6.12
CA ARG A 219 3.77 -16.01 6.71
C ARG A 219 2.56 -15.20 6.30
N VAL A 220 2.17 -15.24 5.02
CA VAL A 220 0.95 -14.57 4.54
C VAL A 220 -0.29 -15.18 5.19
N GLY A 221 -0.35 -16.51 5.34
CA GLY A 221 -1.42 -17.19 6.05
C GLY A 221 -1.53 -16.79 7.52
N GLU A 222 -0.40 -16.61 8.21
CA GLU A 222 -0.32 -16.10 9.58
C GLU A 222 -0.88 -14.67 9.68
N VAL A 223 -0.39 -13.75 8.84
CA VAL A 223 -0.84 -12.34 8.80
C VAL A 223 -2.34 -12.23 8.52
N LEU A 224 -2.89 -13.04 7.60
CA LEU A 224 -4.32 -13.02 7.30
C LEU A 224 -5.17 -13.46 8.50
N ARG A 225 -4.70 -14.42 9.30
CA ARG A 225 -5.40 -14.83 10.53
C ARG A 225 -5.40 -13.71 11.56
N ASP A 226 -4.27 -13.02 11.75
CA ASP A 226 -4.15 -11.93 12.71
C ASP A 226 -5.04 -10.74 12.34
N VAL A 227 -5.07 -10.36 11.05
CA VAL A 227 -5.96 -9.29 10.55
C VAL A 227 -7.43 -9.65 10.78
N ASN A 228 -7.82 -10.90 10.53
CA ASN A 228 -9.19 -11.34 10.76
C ASN A 228 -9.55 -11.33 12.26
N ALA A 229 -8.63 -11.73 13.13
CA ALA A 229 -8.83 -11.67 14.59
C ALA A 229 -8.97 -10.22 15.08
N ALA A 230 -8.14 -9.30 14.57
CA ALA A 230 -8.23 -7.87 14.88
C ALA A 230 -9.57 -7.28 14.43
N ARG A 231 -10.03 -7.62 13.22
CA ARG A 231 -11.34 -7.17 12.71
C ARG A 231 -12.49 -7.67 13.58
N GLN A 232 -12.46 -8.92 14.03
CA GLN A 232 -13.51 -9.44 14.92
C GLN A 232 -13.51 -8.75 16.29
N ALA A 233 -12.34 -8.44 16.84
CA ALA A 233 -12.23 -7.70 18.09
C ALA A 233 -12.76 -6.26 17.94
N ASP A 234 -12.50 -5.62 16.81
CA ASP A 234 -12.99 -4.28 16.50
C ASP A 234 -14.51 -4.26 16.34
N LEU A 235 -15.09 -5.20 15.59
CA LEU A 235 -16.55 -5.31 15.46
C LEU A 235 -17.26 -5.48 16.81
N ARG A 236 -16.68 -6.25 17.74
CA ARG A 236 -17.20 -6.37 19.11
C ARG A 236 -17.04 -5.09 19.93
N THR A 237 -16.09 -4.24 19.59
CA THR A 237 -15.89 -2.95 20.25
C THR A 237 -16.90 -1.93 19.72
N ILE A 238 -17.12 -1.89 18.41
CA ILE A 238 -18.15 -1.08 17.77
C ILE A 238 -19.53 -1.46 18.31
N ASP A 239 -19.87 -2.74 18.37
CA ASP A 239 -21.17 -3.21 18.89
C ASP A 239 -21.41 -2.75 20.34
N ARG A 240 -20.40 -2.86 21.21
CA ARG A 240 -20.47 -2.35 22.59
C ARG A 240 -20.68 -0.84 22.64
N ASN A 241 -19.97 -0.09 21.82
CA ASN A 241 -20.09 1.38 21.79
C ASN A 241 -21.46 1.82 21.24
N VAL A 242 -21.97 1.15 20.22
CA VAL A 242 -23.30 1.42 19.65
C VAL A 242 -24.39 1.15 20.69
N ASN A 243 -24.30 0.03 21.41
CA ASN A 243 -25.24 -0.29 22.50
C ASN A 243 -25.18 0.74 23.65
N ASP A 244 -23.98 1.23 24.02
CA ASP A 244 -23.85 2.31 25.03
C ASP A 244 -24.50 3.62 24.55
N MET A 245 -24.29 4.00 23.29
CA MET A 245 -24.93 5.19 22.70
C MET A 245 -26.46 5.05 22.65
N GLN A 246 -26.99 3.90 22.25
CA GLN A 246 -28.44 3.65 22.25
C GLN A 246 -29.05 3.76 23.64
N ASN A 247 -28.37 3.23 24.67
CA ASN A 247 -28.82 3.35 26.05
C ASN A 247 -28.81 4.81 26.53
N ARG A 248 -27.75 5.58 26.22
CA ARG A 248 -27.67 7.00 26.58
C ARG A 248 -28.74 7.83 25.89
N LEU A 249 -28.92 7.65 24.58
CA LEU A 249 -29.95 8.34 23.80
C LEU A 249 -31.36 7.99 24.30
N GLY A 250 -31.61 6.72 24.66
CA GLY A 250 -32.88 6.30 25.28
C GLY A 250 -33.17 7.04 26.59
N VAL A 251 -32.16 7.20 27.45
CA VAL A 251 -32.29 7.94 28.71
C VAL A 251 -32.52 9.43 28.48
N GLU A 252 -31.83 10.04 27.51
CA GLU A 252 -31.99 11.46 27.18
C GLU A 252 -33.37 11.76 26.61
N VAL A 253 -33.89 10.91 25.71
CA VAL A 253 -35.25 11.05 25.15
C VAL A 253 -36.31 10.93 26.26
N LEU A 254 -36.14 10.00 27.22
CA LEU A 254 -37.05 9.88 28.36
C LEU A 254 -37.04 11.13 29.24
N LYS A 255 -35.85 11.67 29.56
CA LYS A 255 -35.72 12.94 30.32
C LYS A 255 -36.35 14.11 29.58
N GLN A 256 -36.14 14.21 28.26
CA GLN A 256 -36.73 15.27 27.45
C GLN A 256 -38.27 15.19 27.45
N ARG A 257 -38.83 13.98 27.37
CA ARG A 257 -40.28 13.76 27.46
C ARG A 257 -40.85 14.14 28.83
N GLU A 258 -40.13 13.85 29.91
CA GLU A 258 -40.53 14.23 31.27
C GLU A 258 -40.52 15.75 31.45
N ASN A 259 -39.47 16.44 31.00
CA ASN A 259 -39.38 17.90 31.03
C ASN A 259 -40.51 18.57 30.24
N LEU A 260 -40.81 18.09 29.03
CA LEU A 260 -41.93 18.60 28.23
C LEU A 260 -43.28 18.42 28.94
N ASN A 261 -43.48 17.28 29.62
CA ASN A 261 -44.70 17.02 30.37
C ASN A 261 -44.81 17.95 31.59
N MET A 262 -43.70 18.23 32.27
CA MET A 262 -43.65 19.18 33.38
C MET A 262 -44.02 20.59 32.93
N LEU A 263 -43.50 21.03 31.77
CA LEU A 263 -43.84 22.33 31.16
C LEU A 263 -45.33 22.42 30.80
N MET A 264 -45.89 21.39 30.14
CA MET A 264 -47.33 21.35 29.82
C MET A 264 -48.21 21.40 31.07
N ARG A 265 -47.80 20.73 32.14
CA ARG A 265 -48.55 20.73 33.41
C ARG A 265 -48.49 22.08 34.12
N VAL A 266 -47.37 22.80 34.03
CA VAL A 266 -47.25 24.16 34.57
C VAL A 266 -48.09 25.14 33.75
N SER A 267 -48.09 25.05 32.42
CA SER A 267 -48.90 25.92 31.57
C SER A 267 -50.41 25.71 31.72
N GLN A 268 -50.86 24.52 32.11
CA GLN A 268 -52.29 24.25 32.38
C GLN A 268 -52.79 24.82 33.71
N ARG A 269 -51.90 25.23 34.63
CA ARG A 269 -52.28 25.77 35.94
C ARG A 269 -52.29 27.30 36.03
N GLN A 270 -51.86 27.99 34.97
CA GLN A 270 -51.99 29.45 34.80
C GLN A 270 -53.21 29.76 33.96
#